data_AF-A0A2V9BS54-F1
#
_entry.id   AF-A0A2V9BS54-F1
#
_cell.length_a   1.000
_cell.length_b   1.000
_cell.length_c   1.000
_cell.angle_alpha   90.00
_cell.angle_beta   90.00
_cell.angle_gamma   90.00
#
_symmetry.space_group_name_H-M   'P 1'
#
loop_
_entity.id
_entity.type
_entity.pdbx_description
1 polymer ?
#
loop_
_entity_poly.entity_id
_entity_poly.type
_entity_poly.pdbx_seq_one_letter_code
_entity_poly.pdbx_strand_id
1 'polypeptide(L)'
;NTNTMSAHPSGAGVAARLAPAQPKTRGFLHIDRHGAGPQAIYVVTYHRLKNNGIRPKPVEAVGAQALIELLERIGVDFHLREVRGALEDILRLGSANIPGLWLTDEEILERGLVES
;
A
#
# COMPACT_ATOMS: atom_id res chain seq x y z
N ASN A 1 -16.15 53.78 -34.74
CA ASN A 1 -16.95 52.87 -33.89
C ASN A 1 -16.06 51.68 -33.54
N THR A 2 -15.53 51.70 -32.33
CA THR A 2 -14.62 50.74 -31.70
C THR A 2 -15.40 49.55 -31.15
N ASN A 3 -15.10 48.30 -31.53
CA ASN A 3 -15.12 47.14 -30.62
C ASN A 3 -14.64 45.84 -31.30
N THR A 4 -13.51 45.28 -30.88
CA THR A 4 -13.34 43.82 -30.77
C THR A 4 -12.23 43.52 -29.76
N MET A 5 -12.66 43.13 -28.55
CA MET A 5 -11.83 42.67 -27.45
C MET A 5 -11.20 41.30 -27.73
N SER A 6 -10.04 41.12 -27.10
CA SER A 6 -9.21 39.94 -26.92
C SER A 6 -9.94 38.66 -26.49
N ALA A 7 -9.45 37.51 -26.96
CA ALA A 7 -9.23 36.32 -26.12
C ALA A 7 -8.35 35.32 -26.89
N HIS A 8 -7.04 35.31 -26.59
CA HIS A 8 -6.19 34.17 -26.92
C HIS A 8 -6.49 33.09 -25.87
N PRO A 9 -6.93 31.88 -26.24
CA PRO A 9 -6.87 30.76 -25.31
C PRO A 9 -5.41 30.35 -25.16
N SER A 10 -4.78 30.87 -24.11
CA SER A 10 -3.58 30.31 -23.52
C SER A 10 -3.93 28.92 -23.00
N GLY A 11 -3.49 27.90 -23.74
CA GLY A 11 -3.67 26.51 -23.39
C GLY A 11 -2.62 25.67 -24.07
N ALA A 12 -1.35 26.08 -23.97
CA ALA A 12 -0.23 25.24 -24.34
C ALA A 12 -0.32 23.97 -23.47
N GLY A 13 -0.78 22.89 -24.10
CA GLY A 13 -0.97 21.60 -23.47
C GLY A 13 0.34 21.11 -22.90
N VAL A 14 0.45 21.18 -21.57
CA VAL A 14 1.39 20.35 -20.82
C VAL A 14 0.80 18.95 -20.82
N ALA A 15 0.92 18.28 -21.97
CA ALA A 15 0.83 16.83 -22.02
C ALA A 15 2.08 16.30 -21.32
N ALA A 16 2.09 16.37 -19.99
CA ALA A 16 2.90 15.48 -19.19
C ALA A 16 2.52 14.07 -19.68
N ARG A 17 3.45 13.44 -20.41
CA ARG A 17 3.42 12.01 -20.68
C ARG A 17 3.39 11.33 -19.31
N LEU A 18 2.19 11.13 -18.76
CA LEU A 18 1.96 10.08 -17.78
C LEU A 18 2.32 8.80 -18.53
N ALA A 19 3.50 8.26 -18.20
CA ALA A 19 3.80 6.87 -18.46
C ALA A 19 2.55 6.04 -18.08
N PRO A 20 2.18 4.99 -18.85
CA PRO A 20 1.06 4.14 -18.45
C PRO A 20 1.35 3.69 -17.02
N ALA A 21 0.54 4.17 -16.08
CA ALA A 21 0.67 3.80 -14.68
C ALA A 21 0.69 2.28 -14.66
N GLN A 22 1.83 1.69 -14.26
CA GLN A 22 1.98 0.25 -14.23
C GLN A 22 0.74 -0.35 -13.57
N PRO A 23 0.19 -1.45 -14.12
CA PRO A 23 -1.08 -1.98 -13.67
C PRO A 23 -0.98 -2.26 -12.17
N LYS A 24 -1.65 -1.41 -11.38
CA LYS A 24 -1.74 -1.56 -9.92
C LYS A 24 -2.24 -2.97 -9.65
N THR A 25 -1.39 -3.79 -9.03
CA THR A 25 -1.74 -5.18 -8.79
C THR A 25 -2.58 -5.21 -7.52
N ARG A 26 -3.84 -5.66 -7.63
CA ARG A 26 -4.68 -5.90 -6.46
C ARG A 26 -4.01 -6.93 -5.57
N GLY A 27 -3.83 -6.59 -4.30
CA GLY A 27 -3.34 -7.49 -3.28
C GLY A 27 -3.92 -7.17 -1.91
N PHE A 28 -3.49 -7.94 -0.91
CA PHE A 28 -3.79 -7.72 0.49
C PHE A 28 -2.54 -8.00 1.32
N LEU A 29 -2.41 -7.35 2.47
CA LEU A 29 -1.43 -7.75 3.47
C LEU A 29 -2.08 -8.75 4.40
N HIS A 30 -1.41 -9.88 4.61
CA HIS A 30 -1.69 -10.77 5.71
C HIS A 30 -0.75 -10.42 6.86
N ILE A 31 -1.28 -10.27 8.06
CA ILE A 31 -0.49 -9.99 9.25
C ILE A 31 -0.80 -11.05 10.28
N ASP A 32 0.25 -11.74 10.75
CA ASP A 32 0.18 -12.65 11.88
C ASP A 32 0.88 -12.02 13.08
N ARG A 33 0.33 -12.22 14.27
CA ARG A 33 0.87 -11.73 15.54
C ARG A 33 1.25 -12.93 16.40
N HIS A 34 2.54 -13.06 16.66
CA HIS A 34 3.10 -14.02 17.58
C HIS A 34 3.36 -13.38 18.95
N GLY A 35 2.83 -14.01 19.99
CA GLY A 35 3.01 -13.58 21.38
C GLY A 35 2.03 -12.47 21.82
N ALA A 36 2.23 -11.98 23.03
CA ALA A 36 1.37 -10.97 23.65
C ALA A 36 2.20 -9.84 24.29
N GLY A 37 1.59 -8.67 24.44
CA GLY A 37 2.23 -7.51 25.06
C GLY A 37 3.15 -6.72 24.11
N PRO A 38 4.03 -5.86 24.66
CA PRO A 38 4.84 -4.90 23.88
C PRO A 38 5.92 -5.55 23.01
N GLN A 39 6.25 -6.82 23.24
CA GLN A 39 7.22 -7.60 22.48
C GLN A 39 6.55 -8.58 21.49
N ALA A 40 5.25 -8.40 21.20
CA ALA A 40 4.59 -9.21 20.18
C ALA A 40 5.28 -9.01 18.83
N ILE A 41 5.51 -10.10 18.11
CA ILE A 41 6.15 -10.11 16.81
C ILE A 41 5.05 -10.14 15.76
N TYR A 42 5.11 -9.24 14.79
CA TYR A 42 4.16 -9.17 13.69
C TYR A 42 4.84 -9.59 12.39
N VAL A 43 4.30 -10.61 11.74
CA VAL A 43 4.79 -11.08 10.44
C VAL A 43 3.85 -10.57 9.36
N VAL A 44 4.33 -9.67 8.53
CA VAL A 44 3.58 -9.02 7.46
C VAL A 44 3.95 -9.66 6.12
N THR A 45 2.98 -10.25 5.45
CA THR A 45 3.16 -10.90 4.14
C THR A 45 2.24 -10.26 3.11
N TYR A 46 2.79 -9.75 2.01
CA TYR A 46 1.99 -9.18 0.93
C TYR A 46 1.56 -10.25 -0.07
N HIS A 47 0.26 -10.49 -0.22
CA HIS A 47 -0.28 -11.43 -1.19
C HIS A 47 -0.87 -10.69 -2.39
N ARG A 48 -0.34 -10.98 -3.59
CA ARG A 48 -0.92 -10.53 -4.86
C ARG A 48 -2.07 -11.45 -5.26
N LEU A 49 -3.21 -10.87 -5.67
CA LEU A 49 -4.34 -11.65 -6.22
C LEU A 49 -4.03 -12.21 -7.62
N LYS A 50 -3.19 -11.52 -8.39
CA LYS A 50 -2.63 -12.08 -9.64
C LYS A 50 -1.25 -12.65 -9.34
N ASN A 51 -1.18 -13.97 -9.29
CA ASN A 51 0.05 -14.69 -9.04
C ASN A 51 0.90 -14.74 -10.32
N ASN A 52 1.95 -13.92 -10.40
CA ASN A 52 2.96 -13.97 -11.47
C ASN A 52 4.13 -14.92 -11.13
N GLY A 53 4.01 -15.76 -10.11
CA GLY A 53 5.06 -16.69 -9.67
C GLY A 53 6.12 -16.08 -8.76
N ILE A 54 6.01 -14.79 -8.44
CA ILE A 54 6.89 -14.10 -7.48
C ILE A 54 6.47 -14.48 -6.06
N ARG A 55 7.42 -14.99 -5.27
CA ARG A 55 7.16 -15.37 -3.88
C ARG A 55 7.12 -14.12 -3.00
N PRO A 56 6.07 -13.98 -2.18
CA PRO A 56 6.01 -12.88 -1.24
C PRO A 56 7.06 -13.08 -0.15
N LYS A 57 7.78 -12.01 0.18
CA LYS A 57 8.76 -12.03 1.26
C LYS A 57 8.08 -11.60 2.56
N PRO A 58 8.01 -12.48 3.59
CA PRO A 58 7.50 -12.07 4.89
C PRO A 58 8.46 -11.06 5.52
N VAL A 59 7.90 -9.97 6.05
CA VAL A 59 8.62 -8.92 6.76
C VAL A 59 8.23 -8.96 8.22
N GLU A 60 9.22 -9.04 9.10
CA GLU A 60 9.00 -9.07 10.55
C GLU A 60 9.04 -7.66 11.13
N ALA A 61 8.11 -7.37 12.03
CA ALA A 61 8.04 -6.15 12.83
C ALA A 61 7.85 -6.49 14.30
N VAL A 62 8.82 -6.12 15.14
CA VAL A 62 8.78 -6.41 16.59
C VAL A 62 8.11 -5.25 17.33
N GLY A 63 6.98 -5.54 17.96
CA GLY A 63 6.17 -4.57 18.69
C GLY A 63 5.21 -3.79 17.78
N ALA A 64 4.18 -3.21 18.40
CA ALA A 64 3.13 -2.48 17.68
C ALA A 64 3.68 -1.25 16.94
N GLN A 65 4.68 -0.56 17.50
CA GLN A 65 5.29 0.61 16.88
C GLN A 65 5.96 0.27 15.54
N ALA A 66 6.81 -0.77 15.53
CA ALA A 66 7.49 -1.21 14.32
C ALA A 66 6.49 -1.69 13.24
N LEU A 67 5.37 -2.29 13.65
CA LEU A 67 4.30 -2.66 12.73
C LEU A 67 3.68 -1.41 12.08
N ILE A 68 3.33 -0.39 12.87
CA ILE A 68 2.75 0.84 12.33
C ILE A 68 3.71 1.52 11.35
N GLU A 69 4.99 1.66 11.72
CA GLU A 69 6.01 2.24 10.84
C GLU A 69 6.19 1.44 9.53
N LEU A 70 6.12 0.10 9.62
CA LEU A 70 6.16 -0.77 8.45
C LEU A 70 4.94 -0.55 7.55
N LEU A 71 3.75 -0.49 8.12
CA LEU A 71 2.50 -0.27 7.38
C LEU A 71 2.45 1.14 6.75
N GLU A 72 2.95 2.16 7.43
CA GLU A 72 3.12 3.52 6.88
C GLU A 72 4.09 3.54 5.70
N ARG A 73 5.24 2.85 5.82
CA ARG A 73 6.18 2.67 4.72
C ARG A 73 5.57 1.90 3.53
N ILE A 74 4.67 0.96 3.82
CA ILE A 74 3.87 0.24 2.82
C ILE A 74 2.67 1.09 2.35
N GLY A 75 2.52 2.33 2.78
CA GLY A 75 1.46 3.24 2.30
C GLY A 75 0.05 2.74 2.61
N VAL A 76 -0.10 2.02 3.72
CA VAL A 76 -1.41 1.60 4.23
C VAL A 76 -2.15 2.83 4.75
N ASP A 77 -3.39 3.00 4.28
CA ASP A 77 -4.24 4.12 4.70
C ASP A 77 -5.02 3.76 5.97
N PHE A 78 -4.57 4.28 7.13
CA PHE A 78 -5.21 4.02 8.42
C PHE A 78 -6.58 4.70 8.60
N HIS A 79 -7.00 5.59 7.70
CA HIS A 79 -8.34 6.17 7.73
C HIS A 79 -9.41 5.20 7.18
N LEU A 80 -8.99 4.17 6.44
CA LEU A 80 -9.90 3.13 5.98
C LEU A 80 -10.45 2.31 7.15
N ARG A 81 -11.78 2.21 7.22
CA ARG A 81 -12.46 1.41 8.25
C ARG A 81 -12.04 -0.05 8.22
N GLU A 82 -11.72 -0.57 7.03
CA GLU A 82 -11.24 -1.95 6.83
C GLU A 82 -9.86 -2.17 7.46
N VAL A 83 -8.94 -1.21 7.29
CA VAL A 83 -7.60 -1.26 7.89
C VAL A 83 -7.70 -1.23 9.41
N ARG A 84 -8.50 -0.30 9.96
CA ARG A 84 -8.72 -0.22 11.41
C ARG A 84 -9.34 -1.50 11.95
N GLY A 85 -10.37 -2.04 11.28
CA GLY A 85 -10.99 -3.30 11.66
C GLY A 85 -10.01 -4.47 11.63
N ALA A 86 -9.10 -4.51 10.64
CA ALA A 86 -8.06 -5.52 10.57
C ALA A 86 -7.04 -5.37 11.72
N LEU A 87 -6.62 -4.16 12.08
CA LEU A 87 -5.74 -3.93 13.24
C LEU A 87 -6.38 -4.41 14.55
N GLU A 88 -7.67 -4.14 14.74
CA GLU A 88 -8.44 -4.66 15.87
C GLU A 88 -8.53 -6.19 15.84
N ASP A 89 -8.68 -6.79 14.66
CA ASP A 89 -8.76 -8.23 14.48
C ASP A 89 -7.42 -8.92 14.75
N ILE A 90 -6.27 -8.32 14.42
CA ILE A 90 -4.95 -8.84 14.81
C ILE A 90 -4.81 -8.91 16.35
N LEU A 91 -5.31 -7.91 17.06
CA LEU A 91 -5.26 -7.89 18.53
C LEU A 91 -6.21 -8.93 19.15
N ARG A 92 -7.34 -9.22 18.49
CA ARG A 92 -8.37 -10.12 18.99
C ARG A 92 -8.14 -11.58 18.61
N LEU A 93 -7.77 -11.84 17.35
CA LEU A 93 -7.63 -13.16 16.75
C LEU A 93 -6.17 -13.60 16.56
N GLY A 94 -5.22 -12.68 16.71
CA GLY A 94 -3.81 -12.95 16.46
C GLY A 94 -3.41 -12.90 14.97
N SER A 95 -4.34 -12.68 14.05
CA SER A 95 -4.04 -12.44 12.64
C SER A 95 -5.14 -11.63 11.97
N ALA A 96 -4.83 -10.96 10.86
CA ALA A 96 -5.85 -10.33 10.01
C ALA A 96 -5.37 -10.14 8.57
N ASN A 97 -6.33 -9.84 7.69
CA ASN A 97 -6.07 -9.44 6.32
C ASN A 97 -6.43 -7.96 6.15
N ILE A 98 -5.48 -7.16 5.66
CA ILE A 98 -5.70 -5.78 5.26
C ILE A 98 -5.96 -5.74 3.74
N PRO A 99 -7.21 -5.53 3.30
CA PRO A 99 -7.52 -5.33 1.89
C PRO A 99 -7.11 -3.93 1.42
N GLY A 100 -7.04 -3.74 0.10
CA GLY A 100 -7.01 -2.40 -0.49
C GLY A 100 -5.63 -1.83 -0.83
N LEU A 101 -4.58 -2.65 -0.84
CA LEU A 101 -3.27 -2.22 -1.34
C LEU A 101 -3.17 -2.40 -2.85
N TRP A 102 -2.97 -1.27 -3.51
CA TRP A 102 -2.80 -1.16 -4.95
C TRP A 102 -1.36 -0.75 -5.24
N LEU A 103 -0.44 -1.68 -5.00
CA LEU A 103 0.98 -1.45 -5.21
C LEU A 103 1.40 -1.86 -6.63
N THR A 104 2.25 -1.07 -7.25
CA THR A 104 2.92 -1.45 -8.51
C THR A 104 4.06 -2.44 -8.25
N ASP A 105 4.54 -3.13 -9.29
CA ASP A 105 5.69 -4.04 -9.19
C ASP A 105 6.94 -3.32 -8.65
N GLU A 106 7.20 -2.10 -9.10
CA GLU A 106 8.28 -1.26 -8.57
C GLU A 106 8.10 -0.97 -7.07
N GLU A 107 6.91 -0.54 -6.64
CA GLU A 107 6.69 -0.22 -5.22
C GLU A 107 6.85 -1.46 -4.32
N ILE A 108 6.46 -2.64 -4.81
CA ILE A 108 6.63 -3.89 -4.06
C ILE A 108 8.10 -4.27 -3.93
N LEU A 109 8.90 -4.03 -4.98
CA LEU A 109 10.34 -4.24 -4.97
C LEU A 109 11.05 -3.22 -4.05
N GLU A 110 10.73 -1.93 -4.17
CA GLU A 110 11.29 -0.85 -3.35
C GLU A 110 10.96 -1.03 -1.86
N ARG A 111 9.79 -1.62 -1.55
CA ARG A 111 9.34 -1.88 -0.18
C ARG A 111 9.83 -3.23 0.36
N GLY A 112 10.55 -4.00 -0.43
CA GLY A 112 11.15 -5.29 -0.03
C GLY A 112 10.14 -6.40 0.23
N LEU A 113 8.96 -6.34 -0.39
CA LEU A 113 7.82 -7.24 -0.15
C LEU A 113 7.86 -8.52 -1.01
N VAL A 114 8.87 -8.66 -1.88
CA VAL A 114 9.08 -9.81 -2.77
C VAL A 114 10.54 -10.25 -2.75
N GLU A 115 10.79 -11.53 -2.98
CA GLU A 115 12.14 -12.06 -3.19
C GLU A 115 12.60 -11.74 -4.63
N SER A 116 13.81 -11.20 -4.78
CA SER A 116 14.46 -10.95 -6.09
C SER A 116 14.86 -12.24 -6.81
#